data_AF-A0A2V7HSV4-F1
#
_entry.id   AF-A0A2V7HSV4-F1
#
_cell.length_a   1.000
_cell.length_b   1.000
_cell.length_c   1.000
_cell.angle_alpha   90.00
_cell.angle_beta   90.00
_cell.angle_gamma   90.00
#
_symmetry.space_group_name_H-M   'P 1'
#
loop_
_entity.id
_entity.type
_entity.pdbx_description
1 polymer ?
#
loop_
_entity_poly.entity_id
_entity_poly.type
_entity_poly.pdbx_seq_one_letter_code
_entity_poly.pdbx_strand_id
1 'polypeptide(L)' 'MATAIALELVDRPTEKPWGAGEPAAAVVPAAIANAVFDAIGVRLRSVPFTPAKVLAAIRTGS' A
#
# COMPACT_ATOMS: atom_id res chain seq x y z
N MET A 1 -9.55 0.32 -16.93
CA MET A 1 -8.81 1.43 -16.30
C MET A 1 -7.37 1.00 -16.15
N ALA A 2 -6.42 1.76 -16.68
CA ALA A 2 -5.01 1.47 -16.47
C ALA A 2 -4.58 1.98 -15.10
N THR A 3 -3.91 1.16 -14.31
CA THR A 3 -3.25 1.58 -13.07
C THR A 3 -2.04 2.44 -13.42
N ALA A 4 -2.08 3.72 -13.09
CA ALA A 4 -0.97 4.64 -13.30
C ALA A 4 0.03 4.55 -12.13
N ILE A 5 1.33 4.55 -12.45
CA ILE A 5 2.41 4.69 -11.47
C ILE A 5 3.10 6.01 -11.77
N ALA A 6 3.04 6.94 -10.83
CA ALA A 6 3.84 8.16 -10.84
C ALA A 6 5.07 7.97 -9.95
N LEU A 7 6.24 8.42 -10.41
CA LEU A 7 7.49 8.32 -9.68
C LEU A 7 8.20 9.68 -9.70
N GLU A 8 8.68 10.10 -8.54
CA GLU A 8 9.43 11.33 -8.36
C GLU A 8 10.69 11.03 -7.54
N LEU A 9 11.83 11.56 -7.97
CA LEU A 9 13.07 11.48 -7.23
C LEU A 9 13.20 12.74 -6.37
N VAL A 10 13.35 12.56 -5.06
CA VAL A 10 13.72 13.66 -4.18
C VAL A 10 15.19 14.01 -4.45
N ASP A 11 15.42 15.13 -5.13
CA ASP A 11 16.75 15.54 -5.58
C ASP A 11 17.59 16.10 -4.42
N ARG A 12 18.69 15.39 -4.09
CA ARG A 12 19.61 15.72 -2.99
C ARG A 12 21.07 15.51 -3.43
N PRO A 13 21.59 16.33 -4.35
CA PRO A 13 22.85 16.06 -5.05
C PRO A 13 24.09 16.22 -4.16
N THR A 14 23.97 16.91 -3.01
CA THR A 14 25.07 17.12 -2.06
C THR A 14 25.15 16.04 -0.98
N GLU A 15 24.18 15.13 -0.91
CA GLU A 15 24.15 14.03 0.05
C GLU A 15 24.76 12.76 -0.54
N LYS A 16 25.24 11.85 0.32
CA LYS A 16 25.74 10.53 -0.11
C LYS A 16 24.58 9.75 -0.77
N PRO A 17 24.82 9.00 -1.86
CA PRO A 17 23.78 8.15 -2.46
C PRO A 17 23.38 7.00 -1.53
N TRP A 18 22.09 6.64 -1.59
CA TRP A 18 21.49 5.54 -0.83
C TRP A 18 20.74 4.58 -1.76
N GLY A 19 20.57 3.33 -1.32
CA GLY A 19 19.73 2.36 -2.02
C GLY A 19 18.25 2.70 -1.85
N ALA A 20 17.50 2.73 -2.96
CA ALA A 20 16.07 3.04 -2.96
C ALA A 20 15.16 1.81 -3.13
N GLY A 21 15.71 0.66 -3.54
CA GLY A 21 14.92 -0.53 -3.90
C GLY A 21 14.05 -1.07 -2.76
N GLU A 22 14.68 -1.39 -1.63
CA GLU A 22 13.96 -1.88 -0.44
C GLU A 22 13.02 -0.82 0.17
N PRO A 23 13.45 0.44 0.40
CA PRO A 23 12.55 1.47 0.93
C PRO A 23 11.33 1.75 0.06
N ALA A 24 11.50 1.79 -1.28
CA ALA A 24 10.38 2.01 -2.20
C ALA A 24 9.39 0.84 -2.19
N ALA A 25 9.87 -0.41 -2.10
CA ALA A 25 9.01 -1.59 -2.05
C ALA A 25 8.28 -1.72 -0.70
N ALA A 26 8.93 -1.35 0.41
CA ALA A 26 8.40 -1.55 1.76
C ALA A 26 7.10 -0.76 2.04
N VAL A 27 6.91 0.41 1.42
CA VAL A 27 5.76 1.29 1.69
C VAL A 27 4.50 0.92 0.88
N VAL A 28 4.65 0.20 -0.24
CA VAL A 28 3.55 -0.10 -1.16
C VAL A 28 2.43 -0.93 -0.51
N PRO A 29 2.71 -2.02 0.25
CA PRO A 29 1.65 -2.81 0.88
C PRO A 29 0.82 -2.00 1.89
N ALA A 30 1.46 -1.11 2.65
CA ALA A 30 0.78 -0.25 3.62
C ALA A 30 -0.13 0.78 2.93
N ALA A 31 0.33 1.40 1.84
CA ALA A 31 -0.47 2.33 1.05
C ALA A 31 -1.73 1.65 0.47
N ILE A 32 -1.58 0.45 -0.09
CA ILE A 32 -2.72 -0.35 -0.60
C ILE A 32 -3.68 -0.71 0.55
N ALA A 33 -3.16 -1.15 1.71
CA ALA A 33 -3.99 -1.49 2.85
C ALA A 33 -4.78 -0.30 3.40
N ASN A 34 -4.20 0.91 3.36
CA ASN A 34 -4.89 2.15 3.71
C ASN A 34 -5.96 2.52 2.70
N ALA A 35 -5.69 2.40 1.39
CA ALA A 35 -6.68 2.68 0.35
C ALA A 35 -7.88 1.72 0.42
N VAL A 36 -7.64 0.44 0.75
CA VAL A 36 -8.74 -0.52 0.97
C VAL A 36 -9.56 -0.14 2.20
N PHE A 37 -8.92 0.23 3.31
CA PHE A 37 -9.63 0.69 4.51
C PHE A 37 -10.48 1.93 4.24
N ASP A 38 -9.93 2.90 3.52
CA ASP A 38 -10.65 4.11 3.10
C ASP A 38 -11.90 3.76 2.26
N ALA A 39 -11.77 2.81 1.34
CA ALA A 39 -12.86 2.40 0.45
C ALA A 39 -14.00 1.63 1.13
N ILE A 40 -13.72 0.83 2.17
CA ILE A 40 -14.72 -0.10 2.76
C ILE A 40 -15.00 0.14 4.25
N GLY A 41 -14.24 1.00 4.92
CA GLY A 41 -14.36 1.28 6.35
C GLY A 41 -13.88 0.16 7.30
N VAL A 42 -13.37 -0.96 6.77
CA VAL A 42 -12.95 -2.14 7.55
C VAL A 42 -11.46 -2.41 7.37
N ARG A 43 -10.75 -2.64 8.48
CA ARG A 43 -9.30 -2.78 8.50
C ARG A 43 -8.87 -4.24 8.47
N LEU A 44 -8.44 -4.73 7.32
CA LEU A 44 -7.77 -6.03 7.22
C LEU A 44 -6.36 -5.97 7.83
N ARG A 45 -6.04 -6.89 8.75
CA ARG A 45 -4.73 -6.95 9.44
C ARG A 45 -3.82 -8.09 8.99
N SER A 46 -4.23 -8.90 8.02
CA SER A 46 -3.41 -9.98 7.48
C SER A 46 -3.48 -10.02 5.96
N VAL A 47 -2.32 -10.14 5.33
CA VAL A 47 -2.17 -10.34 3.89
C VAL A 47 -2.22 -11.83 3.52
N PRO A 48 -2.50 -12.19 2.26
CA PRO A 48 -3.02 -11.33 1.19
C PRO A 48 -4.49 -10.95 1.41
N PHE A 49 -4.94 -9.88 0.74
CA PHE A 49 -6.33 -9.41 0.75
C PHE A 49 -7.12 -10.12 -0.34
N THR A 50 -7.45 -11.39 -0.11
CA THR A 50 -8.28 -12.16 -1.04
C THR A 50 -9.74 -11.69 -0.99
N PRO A 51 -10.51 -11.82 -2.09
CA PRO A 51 -11.94 -11.47 -2.07
C PRO A 51 -12.72 -12.11 -0.92
N ALA A 52 -12.44 -13.39 -0.61
CA ALA A 52 -13.08 -14.09 0.50
C ALA A 52 -12.79 -13.45 1.87
N LYS A 53 -11.54 -13.05 2.12
CA LYS A 53 -11.15 -12.36 3.38
C LYS A 53 -11.76 -10.96 3.47
N VAL A 54 -11.80 -10.23 2.36
CA VAL A 54 -12.42 -8.90 2.30
C VAL A 54 -13.92 -8.99 2.57
N LEU A 55 -14.63 -9.90 1.90
CA LEU A 55 -16.06 -10.12 2.13
C LEU A 55 -16.37 -10.57 3.57
N ALA A 56 -15.53 -11.44 4.14
CA ALA A 56 -15.66 -11.84 5.54
C ALA A 56 -15.50 -10.64 6.49
N ALA A 57 -14.47 -9.82 6.30
CA ALA A 57 -14.22 -8.63 7.12
C ALA A 57 -15.38 -7.63 7.04
N ILE A 58 -15.91 -7.37 5.83
CA ILE A 58 -17.08 -6.49 5.64
C ILE A 58 -18.30 -7.03 6.40
N ARG A 59 -18.52 -8.35 6.40
CA ARG A 59 -19.65 -8.97 7.11
C ARG A 59 -19.52 -8.91 8.63
N THR A 60 -18.30 -8.98 9.16
CA THR A 60 -18.06 -8.97 10.61
C THR A 60 -17.81 -7.57 11.18
N GLY A 61 -17.55 -6.55 10.34
CA GLY A 61 -17.31 -5.17 10.77
C GLY A 61 -16.03 -4.99 11.60
N SER A 62 -15.07 -5.92 11.49
CA SER A 62 -13.84 -5.96 12.28
C SER A 62 -12.61 -6.23 11.42
#